data_AF-A0A529ZD32-F1
#
_entry.id   AF-A0A529ZD32-F1
#
_cell.length_a   1.000
_cell.length_b   1.000
_cell.length_c   1.000
_cell.angle_alpha   90.00
_cell.angle_beta   90.00
_cell.angle_gamma   90.00
#
_symmetry.space_group_name_H-M   'P 1'
#
loop_
_entity.id
_entity.type
_entity.pdbx_description
1 polymer ?
#
loop_
_entity_poly.entity_id
_entity_poly.type
_entity_poly.pdbx_seq_one_letter_code
_entity_poly.pdbx_strand_id
1 'polypeptide(L)'
;LGVFLLLPLIIVFKEAFAKGVGAYFQSLGDADTRSAIRLTLLVAAISVPLNLVFGLSAAWAIAKFEFKGKAFLTTLIDLPFS
;
A
#
# COMPACT_ATOMS: atom_id res chain seq x y z
N LEU A 1 -0.96 -17.23 -20.19
CA LEU A 1 -0.60 -16.13 -19.25
C LEU A 1 -1.31 -16.23 -17.89
N GLY A 2 -2.64 -16.39 -17.82
CA GLY A 2 -3.37 -16.47 -16.54
C GLY A 2 -2.94 -17.61 -15.60
N VAL A 3 -2.55 -18.76 -16.15
CA VAL A 3 -2.08 -19.91 -15.36
C VAL A 3 -0.77 -19.62 -14.61
N PHE A 4 0.11 -18.77 -15.18
CA PHE A 4 1.40 -18.40 -14.55
C PHE A 4 1.22 -17.47 -13.34
N LEU A 5 0.15 -16.67 -13.31
CA LEU A 5 -0.20 -15.83 -12.17
C LEU A 5 -0.91 -16.60 -11.07
N LEU A 6 -1.73 -17.60 -11.44
CA LEU A 6 -2.54 -18.36 -10.48
C LEU A 6 -1.74 -19.45 -9.75
N LEU A 7 -0.76 -20.06 -10.40
CA LEU A 7 0.10 -21.11 -9.82
C LEU A 7 0.82 -20.68 -8.52
N PRO A 8 1.55 -19.55 -8.47
CA PRO A 8 2.23 -19.13 -7.24
C PRO A 8 1.23 -18.78 -6.13
N LEU A 9 0.07 -18.22 -6.48
CA LEU A 9 -0.99 -17.92 -5.51
C LEU A 9 -1.50 -19.19 -4.84
N ILE A 10 -1.80 -20.24 -5.63
CA ILE A 10 -2.25 -21.55 -5.13
C ILE A 10 -1.18 -22.19 -4.24
N ILE A 11 0.11 -22.09 -4.61
CA ILE A 11 1.22 -22.60 -3.80
C ILE A 11 1.32 -21.85 -2.47
N VAL A 12 1.23 -20.52 -2.46
CA VAL A 12 1.25 -19.71 -1.24
C VAL A 12 0.09 -20.07 -0.32
N PHE A 13 -1.13 -20.22 -0.85
CA PHE A 13 -2.27 -20.68 -0.07
C PHE A 13 -2.03 -22.10 0.48
N LYS A 14 -1.51 -23.02 -0.33
CA LYS A 14 -1.21 -24.38 0.13
C LYS A 14 -0.15 -24.39 1.23
N GLU A 15 0.92 -23.61 1.10
CA GLU A 15 2.00 -23.48 2.08
C GLU A 15 1.51 -22.81 3.38
N ALA A 16 0.69 -21.76 3.27
CA ALA A 16 0.11 -21.04 4.39
C ALA A 16 -0.86 -21.91 5.19
N PHE A 17 -1.62 -22.78 4.51
CA PHE A 17 -2.52 -23.74 5.14
C PHE A 17 -1.81 -25.04 5.57
N ALA A 18 -0.63 -25.36 5.03
CA ALA A 18 0.13 -26.58 5.37
C ALA A 18 0.63 -26.60 6.83
N LYS A 19 0.85 -25.42 7.45
CA LYS A 19 1.17 -25.31 8.88
C LYS A 19 -0.06 -25.40 9.80
N GLY A 20 -1.26 -25.55 9.23
CA GLY A 20 -2.53 -25.67 9.95
C GLY A 20 -3.08 -24.34 10.47
N VAL A 21 -4.40 -24.26 10.62
CA VAL A 21 -5.14 -23.11 11.19
C VAL A 21 -4.62 -22.77 12.61
N GLY A 22 -4.07 -23.75 13.32
CA GLY A 22 -3.44 -23.57 14.64
C GLY A 22 -2.18 -22.69 14.65
N ALA A 23 -1.34 -22.73 13.61
CA ALA A 23 -0.19 -21.82 13.49
C ALA A 23 -0.63 -20.38 13.20
N TYR A 24 -1.73 -20.21 12.45
CA TYR A 24 -2.33 -18.90 12.19
C TYR A 24 -2.86 -18.25 13.47
N PHE A 25 -3.54 -19.03 14.34
CA PHE A 25 -3.99 -18.59 15.65
C PHE A 25 -2.83 -18.40 16.65
N GLN A 26 -1.76 -19.21 16.60
CA GLN A 26 -0.56 -18.98 17.40
C GLN A 26 0.20 -17.72 16.99
N SER A 27 0.37 -17.45 15.69
CA SER A 27 0.98 -16.22 15.19
C SER A 27 0.15 -14.98 15.54
N LEU A 28 -1.18 -15.07 15.62
CA LEU A 28 -2.04 -13.98 16.13
C LEU A 28 -1.82 -13.69 17.63
N GLY A 29 -1.41 -14.69 18.40
CA GLY A 29 -1.03 -14.55 19.81
C GLY A 29 0.36 -13.93 20.01
N ASP A 30 1.20 -13.95 18.98
CA ASP A 30 2.57 -13.47 19.07
C ASP A 30 2.62 -11.94 19.24
N ALA A 31 3.56 -11.46 20.04
CA ALA A 31 3.69 -10.03 20.33
C ALA A 31 4.07 -9.24 19.07
N ASP A 32 4.87 -9.86 18.21
CA ASP A 32 5.36 -9.27 16.96
C ASP A 32 4.25 -9.08 15.93
N THR A 33 3.35 -10.06 15.75
CA THR A 33 2.22 -9.93 14.82
C THR A 33 1.27 -8.80 15.23
N ARG A 34 1.00 -8.65 16.53
CA ARG A 34 0.16 -7.55 17.04
C ARG A 34 0.85 -6.20 16.92
N SER A 35 2.17 -6.15 17.14
CA SER A 35 2.98 -4.94 16.93
C SER A 35 2.98 -4.53 15.46
N ALA A 36 3.17 -5.48 14.54
CA ALA A 36 3.15 -5.25 13.10
C ALA A 36 1.78 -4.73 12.63
N ILE A 37 0.67 -5.36 13.05
CA ILE A 37 -0.68 -4.90 12.71
C ILE A 37 -0.92 -3.47 13.21
N ARG A 38 -0.55 -3.17 14.46
CA ARG A 38 -0.68 -1.81 15.02
C ARG A 38 0.18 -0.80 14.27
N LEU A 39 1.42 -1.15 13.94
CA LEU A 39 2.32 -0.30 13.18
C LEU A 39 1.73 0.01 11.80
N THR A 40 1.25 -1.00 11.07
CA THR A 40 0.61 -0.81 9.76
C THR A 40 -0.65 0.06 9.87
N LEU A 41 -1.49 -0.18 10.88
CA LEU A 41 -2.69 0.64 11.11
C LEU A 41 -2.35 2.09 11.46
N LEU A 42 -1.34 2.32 12.28
CA LEU A 42 -0.89 3.66 12.67
C LEU A 42 -0.28 4.39 11.46
N VAL A 43 0.60 3.72 10.72
CA VAL A 43 1.16 4.24 9.47
C VAL A 43 0.05 4.57 8.48
N ALA A 44 -0.91 3.68 8.26
CA ALA A 44 -2.04 3.95 7.39
C ALA A 44 -2.87 5.14 7.88
N ALA A 45 -3.17 5.21 9.18
CA ALA A 45 -3.94 6.30 9.78
C ALA A 45 -3.27 7.66 9.64
N ILE A 46 -1.94 7.73 9.54
CA ILE A 46 -1.19 8.98 9.33
C ILE A 46 -0.98 9.24 7.83
N SER A 47 -0.50 8.26 7.08
CA SER A 47 -0.15 8.40 5.67
C SER A 47 -1.35 8.66 4.78
N VAL A 48 -2.51 8.05 5.05
CA VAL A 48 -3.73 8.26 4.24
C VAL A 48 -4.20 9.71 4.26
N PRO A 49 -4.45 10.34 5.43
CA PRO A 49 -4.88 11.73 5.47
C PRO A 49 -3.81 12.69 4.96
N LEU A 50 -2.51 12.44 5.23
CA LEU A 50 -1.45 13.27 4.67
C LEU A 50 -1.42 13.20 3.14
N ASN A 51 -1.45 11.98 2.56
CA ASN A 51 -1.51 11.80 1.12
C ASN A 51 -2.77 12.44 0.52
N LEU A 52 -3.90 12.37 1.22
CA LEU A 52 -5.13 13.04 0.79
C LEU A 52 -4.95 14.55 0.75
N VAL A 53 -4.43 15.17 1.81
CA VAL A 53 -4.25 16.63 1.89
C VAL A 53 -3.26 17.11 0.84
N PHE A 54 -2.07 16.49 0.77
CA PHE A 54 -1.04 16.89 -0.19
C PHE A 54 -1.44 16.57 -1.63
N GLY A 55 -1.98 15.38 -1.87
CA GLY A 55 -2.43 14.94 -3.19
C GLY A 55 -3.58 15.80 -3.71
N LEU A 56 -4.58 16.09 -2.88
CA LEU A 56 -5.70 16.96 -3.26
C LEU A 56 -5.24 18.40 -3.50
N SER A 57 -4.34 18.92 -2.66
CA SER A 57 -3.79 20.27 -2.84
C SER A 57 -3.00 20.38 -4.14
N ALA A 58 -2.15 19.39 -4.46
CA ALA A 58 -1.40 19.35 -5.70
C ALA A 58 -2.31 19.21 -6.93
N ALA A 59 -3.27 18.28 -6.88
CA ALA A 59 -4.23 18.08 -7.96
C ALA A 59 -5.07 19.34 -8.20
N TRP A 60 -5.53 20.00 -7.14
CA TRP A 60 -6.31 21.23 -7.26
C TRP A 60 -5.47 22.39 -7.82
N ALA A 61 -4.23 22.55 -7.36
CA ALA A 61 -3.32 23.55 -7.90
C ALA A 61 -3.13 23.38 -9.41
N ILE A 62 -2.85 22.16 -9.87
CA ILE A 62 -2.62 21.84 -11.29
C ILE A 62 -3.89 22.03 -12.12
N ALA A 63 -5.05 21.60 -11.60
CA ALA A 63 -6.31 21.65 -12.34
C ALA A 63 -6.86 23.07 -12.48
N LYS A 64 -6.70 23.94 -11.47
CA LYS A 64 -7.33 25.26 -11.45
C LYS A 64 -6.42 26.42 -11.86
N PHE A 65 -5.10 26.29 -11.71
CA PHE A 65 -4.16 27.37 -12.02
C PHE A 65 -3.24 27.01 -13.20
N GLU A 66 -3.03 27.96 -14.10
CA GLU A 66 -2.04 27.87 -15.17
C GLU A 66 -0.81 28.70 -14.79
N PHE A 67 0.19 28.05 -14.19
CA PHE A 67 1.47 28.65 -13.83
C PHE A 67 2.60 28.11 -14.70
N LYS A 68 3.60 28.96 -15.01
CA LYS A 68 4.77 28.62 -15.85
C LYS A 68 5.58 27.40 -15.35
N GLY A 69 5.47 27.01 -14.07
CA GLY A 69 6.12 25.84 -13.48
C GLY A 69 5.29 24.54 -13.43
N LYS A 70 4.10 24.52 -14.04
CA LYS A 70 3.14 23.39 -13.99
C LYS A 70 3.73 22.08 -14.52
N ALA A 71 4.46 22.14 -15.63
CA ALA A 71 5.08 20.95 -16.23
C ALA A 71 6.09 20.28 -15.28
N PHE A 72 6.89 21.05 -14.53
CA PHE A 72 7.86 20.52 -13.57
C PHE A 72 7.18 19.79 -12.40
N LEU A 73 6.10 20.38 -11.87
CA LEU A 73 5.30 19.77 -10.80
C LEU A 73 4.61 18.49 -11.26
N THR A 74 4.04 18.46 -12.48
CA THR A 74 3.43 17.24 -13.04
C THR A 74 4.47 16.14 -13.22
N THR A 75 5.64 16.43 -13.77
CA THR A 75 6.71 15.43 -13.92
C THR A 75 7.20 14.88 -12.58
N LEU A 76 7.29 15.72 -11.53
CA LEU A 76 7.72 15.28 -10.21
C LEU A 76 6.71 14.32 -9.55
N ILE A 77 5.42 14.52 -9.83
CA ILE A 77 4.32 13.67 -9.32
C ILE A 77 4.24 12.34 -10.09
N ASP A 78 4.53 12.34 -11.39
CA ASP A 78 4.47 11.12 -12.23
C ASP A 78 5.74 10.26 -12.13
N LEU A 79 6.89 10.85 -11.75
CA LEU A 79 8.17 10.15 -11.58
C LEU A 79 8.12 8.89 -10.69
N PRO A 80 7.42 8.83 -9.53
CA PRO A 80 7.32 7.60 -8.75
C PRO A 80 6.57 6.45 -9.45
N PHE A 81 5.83 6.73 -10.52
CA PHE A 81 5.03 5.74 -11.27
C PHE A 81 5.59 5.42 -12.67
N SER A 82 6.64 6.11 -13.12
CA SER A 82 7.41 5.81 -14.35
C SER A 82 8.75 5.16 -14.02
#